data_AF-A0A7R9PMP4-F1
#
_entry.id   AF-A0A7R9PMP4-F1
#
_cell.length_a   1.000
_cell.length_b   1.000
_cell.length_c   1.000
_cell.angle_alpha   90.00
_cell.angle_beta   90.00
_cell.angle_gamma   90.00
#
_symmetry.space_group_name_H-M   'P 1'
#
loop_
_entity.id
_entity.type
_entity.pdbx_description
1 polymer ?
#
loop_
_entity_poly.entity_id
_entity_poly.type
_entity_poly.pdbx_seq_one_letter_code
_entity_poly.pdbx_strand_id
1 'polypeptide(L)'
;MKRFQPAIVARSGTAQKCDESLLQCGLREVREETGLVLTDDNSETSVLCLWESVYPVVLGLGVPTSHHIVIYLHTRVEQTWKQLQTQVQLDPAEVQACAWLSTDMVEELCTGRSDGDSNHIKFISDSSGNGTIPAKLDISKMFTSLLWKCGYIYSGSQLALTRWLDLHKKLDIKLSSKI
;
A
#
# COMPACT_ATOMS: atom_id res chain seq x y z
N MET A 1 -11.73 -12.71 -15.44
CA MET A 1 -12.13 -12.34 -14.06
C MET A 1 -11.02 -11.48 -13.48
N LYS A 2 -11.16 -10.15 -13.49
CA LYS A 2 -10.09 -9.21 -13.11
C LYS A 2 -9.88 -9.29 -11.59
N ARG A 3 -8.85 -10.00 -11.15
CA ARG A 3 -8.43 -10.07 -9.74
C ARG A 3 -7.78 -8.74 -9.39
N PHE A 4 -8.57 -7.86 -8.78
CA PHE A 4 -8.05 -6.67 -8.12
C PHE A 4 -7.40 -7.15 -6.82
N GLN A 5 -6.07 -7.13 -6.78
CA GLN A 5 -5.34 -7.53 -5.58
C GLN A 5 -5.10 -6.29 -4.73
N PRO A 6 -5.73 -6.19 -3.55
CA PRO A 6 -5.53 -5.07 -2.65
C PRO A 6 -4.07 -5.03 -2.19
N ALA A 7 -3.29 -4.04 -2.66
CA ALA A 7 -2.01 -3.73 -2.03
C ALA A 7 -2.31 -2.94 -0.75
N ILE A 8 -2.35 -3.62 0.40
CA ILE A 8 -2.33 -2.92 1.69
C ILE A 8 -0.88 -2.55 1.95
N VAL A 9 -0.54 -1.29 1.72
CA VAL A 9 0.73 -0.72 2.19
C VAL A 9 0.49 -0.26 3.62
N ALA A 10 0.53 -1.20 4.58
CA ALA A 10 0.56 -0.83 5.98
C ALA A 10 1.80 0.04 6.22
N ARG A 11 1.65 1.15 6.94
CA ARG A 11 2.82 1.84 7.47
C ARG A 11 3.54 0.90 8.44
N SER A 12 4.83 1.14 8.62
CA SER A 12 5.68 0.34 9.49
C SER A 12 5.06 0.18 10.88
N GLY A 13 4.54 -1.01 11.16
CA GLY A 13 4.38 -1.45 12.53
C GLY A 13 5.73 -1.56 13.20
N THR A 14 5.83 -1.12 14.44
CA THR A 14 6.99 -1.48 15.26
C THR A 14 6.78 -2.91 15.74
N ALA A 15 7.76 -3.78 15.53
CA ALA A 15 7.78 -5.10 16.16
C ALA A 15 8.04 -4.93 17.67
N GLN A 16 7.02 -4.46 18.40
CA GLN A 16 7.14 -4.07 19.80
C GLN A 16 6.94 -5.26 20.75
N LYS A 17 6.41 -6.40 20.26
CA LYS A 17 6.27 -7.65 21.03
C LYS A 17 7.36 -8.63 20.62
N CYS A 18 8.19 -9.03 21.59
CA CYS A 18 9.40 -9.84 21.39
C CYS A 18 9.18 -11.24 20.80
N ASP A 19 7.93 -11.75 20.76
CA ASP A 19 7.63 -13.12 20.32
C ASP A 19 6.77 -13.18 19.05
N GLU A 20 6.46 -12.04 18.44
CA GLU A 20 5.62 -11.97 17.23
C GLU A 20 6.47 -12.12 15.96
N SER A 21 6.03 -12.96 15.02
CA SER A 21 6.67 -13.05 13.71
C SER A 21 6.41 -11.78 12.87
N LEU A 22 7.30 -11.47 11.92
CA LEU A 22 7.12 -10.32 11.02
C LEU A 22 5.79 -10.35 10.26
N LEU A 23 5.33 -11.55 9.89
CA LEU A 23 4.05 -11.73 9.22
C LEU A 23 2.88 -11.40 10.15
N GLN A 24 2.88 -11.97 11.35
CA GLN A 24 1.84 -11.70 12.36
C GLN A 24 1.77 -10.21 12.67
N CYS A 25 2.92 -9.56 12.85
CA CYS A 25 3.01 -8.12 13.04
C CYS A 25 2.37 -7.37 11.88
N GLY A 26 2.70 -7.72 10.63
CA GLY A 26 2.09 -7.07 9.47
C GLY A 26 0.56 -7.24 9.41
N LEU A 27 0.04 -8.45 9.67
CA LEU A 27 -1.40 -8.70 9.67
C LEU A 27 -2.11 -7.98 10.81
N ARG A 28 -1.47 -7.86 11.98
CA ARG A 28 -1.97 -7.10 13.13
C ARG A 28 -2.10 -5.61 12.79
N GLU A 29 -1.08 -5.01 12.19
CA GLU A 29 -1.09 -3.59 11.79
C GLU A 29 -2.18 -3.30 10.77
N VAL A 30 -2.37 -4.19 9.78
CA VAL A 30 -3.49 -4.08 8.83
C VAL A 30 -4.83 -4.03 9.57
N ARG A 31 -5.00 -4.87 10.59
CA ARG A 31 -6.23 -4.89 11.38
C ARG A 31 -6.41 -3.63 12.22
N GLU A 32 -5.35 -3.12 12.83
CA GLU A 32 -5.38 -1.90 13.66
C GLU A 32 -5.73 -0.68 12.79
N GLU A 33 -5.05 -0.49 11.65
CA GLU A 33 -5.26 0.67 10.78
C GLU A 33 -6.57 0.62 9.97
N THR A 34 -7.03 -0.57 9.56
CA THR A 34 -8.12 -0.72 8.57
C THR A 34 -9.31 -1.54 9.03
N GLY A 35 -9.22 -2.21 10.18
CA GLY A 35 -10.23 -3.15 10.67
C GLY A 35 -10.27 -4.49 9.92
N LEU A 36 -9.51 -4.66 8.84
CA LEU A 36 -9.51 -5.89 8.04
C LEU A 36 -8.81 -7.03 8.79
N VAL A 37 -9.51 -8.15 8.96
CA VAL A 37 -8.98 -9.34 9.63
C VAL A 37 -8.46 -10.32 8.59
N LEU A 38 -7.15 -10.31 8.38
CA LEU A 38 -6.44 -11.24 7.51
C LEU A 38 -5.73 -12.31 8.35
N THR A 39 -5.80 -13.56 7.92
CA THR A 39 -5.19 -14.72 8.58
C THR A 39 -4.46 -15.60 7.55
N ASP A 40 -3.60 -16.49 8.03
CA ASP A 40 -2.88 -17.44 7.15
C ASP A 40 -3.84 -18.36 6.36
N ASP A 41 -5.05 -18.60 6.87
CA ASP A 41 -6.06 -19.43 6.20
C ASP A 41 -6.79 -18.71 5.06
N ASN A 42 -6.87 -17.37 5.11
CA ASN A 42 -7.65 -16.57 4.17
C ASN A 42 -6.78 -15.66 3.28
N SER A 43 -5.46 -15.74 3.45
CA SER A 43 -4.53 -14.88 2.74
C SER A 43 -3.18 -15.54 2.51
N GLU A 44 -2.59 -15.26 1.35
CA GLU A 44 -1.23 -15.66 0.99
C GLU A 44 -0.33 -14.43 1.15
N THR A 45 0.49 -14.40 2.20
CA THR A 45 1.41 -13.28 2.44
C THR A 45 2.87 -13.67 2.21
N SER A 46 3.61 -12.77 1.60
CA SER A 46 5.04 -12.91 1.33
C SER A 46 5.76 -11.57 1.49
N VAL A 47 7.07 -11.61 1.70
CA VAL A 47 7.89 -10.38 1.70
C VAL A 47 8.00 -9.86 0.26
N LEU A 48 7.65 -8.59 0.06
CA LEU A 48 7.74 -7.91 -1.22
C LEU A 48 9.12 -7.27 -1.42
N CYS A 49 9.55 -6.45 -0.47
CA CYS A 49 10.85 -5.79 -0.47
C CYS A 49 11.19 -5.20 0.90
N LEU A 50 12.46 -4.80 1.06
CA LEU A 50 12.93 -4.05 2.22
C LEU A 50 13.30 -2.62 1.78
N TRP A 51 13.14 -1.67 2.69
CA TRP A 51 13.49 -0.27 2.48
C TRP A 51 14.21 0.29 3.72
N GLU A 52 15.36 0.89 3.50
CA GLU A 52 16.06 1.63 4.55
C GLU A 52 15.47 3.03 4.66
N SER A 53 14.93 3.36 5.84
CA SER A 53 14.31 4.65 6.13
C SER A 53 15.07 5.37 7.24
N VAL A 54 15.40 6.63 6.99
CA VAL A 54 16.07 7.51 7.95
C VAL A 54 15.26 8.79 8.11
N TYR A 55 15.18 9.31 9.33
CA TYR A 55 14.57 10.60 9.63
C TYR A 55 15.51 11.47 10.48
N PRO A 56 15.68 12.77 10.14
CA PRO A 56 15.24 13.43 8.90
C PRO A 56 15.89 12.81 7.66
N VAL A 57 15.19 12.86 6.52
CA VAL A 57 15.61 12.18 5.27
C VAL A 57 16.85 12.80 4.62
N VAL A 58 17.23 14.02 5.00
CA VAL A 58 18.42 14.72 4.51
C VAL A 58 19.14 15.41 5.64
N LEU A 59 20.47 15.40 5.61
CA LEU A 59 21.32 16.00 6.65
C LEU A 59 21.09 17.51 6.82
N GLY A 60 20.65 18.19 5.75
CA GLY A 60 20.32 19.63 5.81
C GLY A 60 19.11 19.96 6.71
N LEU A 61 18.27 18.97 7.02
CA LEU A 61 17.15 19.11 7.96
C LEU A 61 17.54 18.75 9.41
N GLY A 62 18.73 18.22 9.62
CA GLY A 62 19.22 17.78 10.92
C GLY A 62 19.95 16.44 10.85
N VAL A 63 20.59 16.08 11.95
CA VAL A 63 21.21 14.75 12.09
C VAL A 63 20.12 13.67 12.19
N PRO A 64 20.33 12.47 11.63
CA PRO A 64 19.41 11.35 11.78
C PRO A 64 19.10 11.04 13.25
N THR A 65 17.82 11.09 13.61
CA THR A 65 17.32 10.72 14.94
C THR A 65 16.65 9.35 14.94
N SER A 66 16.28 8.84 13.77
CA SER A 66 15.65 7.54 13.63
C SER A 66 16.11 6.85 12.36
N HIS A 67 16.32 5.54 12.47
CA HIS A 67 16.79 4.68 11.38
C HIS A 67 16.07 3.34 11.48
N HIS A 68 15.41 2.96 10.41
CA HIS A 68 14.55 1.78 10.35
C HIS A 68 14.83 0.99 9.07
N ILE A 69 14.72 -0.33 9.19
CA ILE A 69 14.51 -1.20 8.03
C ILE A 69 13.03 -1.51 7.96
N VAL A 70 12.36 -0.98 6.95
CA VAL A 70 10.93 -1.20 6.69
C VAL A 70 10.80 -2.44 5.82
N ILE A 71 9.93 -3.35 6.22
CA ILE A 71 9.62 -4.57 5.47
C ILE A 71 8.24 -4.40 4.87
N TYR A 72 8.16 -4.43 3.54
CA TYR A 72 6.89 -4.42 2.84
C TYR A 72 6.44 -5.87 2.59
N LEU A 73 5.20 -6.16 2.97
CA LEU A 73 4.56 -7.44 2.72
C LEU A 73 3.58 -7.31 1.55
N HIS A 74 3.47 -8.37 0.76
CA HIS A 74 2.45 -8.53 -0.26
C HIS A 74 1.49 -9.63 0.19
N THR A 75 0.25 -9.25 0.46
CA THR A 75 -0.82 -10.15 0.88
C THR A 75 -1.86 -10.27 -0.21
N ARG A 76 -2.12 -11.50 -0.64
CA ARG A 76 -3.16 -11.83 -1.59
C ARG A 76 -4.34 -12.49 -0.88
N VAL A 77 -5.54 -12.08 -1.24
CA VAL A 77 -6.80 -12.58 -0.68
C VAL A 77 -7.76 -13.00 -1.79
N GLU A 78 -8.73 -13.84 -1.47
CA GLU A 78 -9.75 -14.30 -2.44
C GLU A 78 -10.88 -13.29 -2.62
N GLN A 79 -11.16 -12.50 -1.58
CA GLN A 79 -12.20 -11.48 -1.58
C GLN A 79 -11.90 -10.39 -2.61
N THR A 80 -12.95 -9.90 -3.25
CA THR A 80 -12.87 -8.73 -4.14
C THR A 80 -12.68 -7.45 -3.33
N TRP A 81 -12.09 -6.42 -3.94
CA TRP A 81 -11.95 -5.11 -3.31
C TRP A 81 -13.27 -4.54 -2.80
N LYS A 82 -14.41 -4.83 -3.46
CA LYS A 82 -15.74 -4.40 -3.02
C LYS A 82 -16.16 -5.08 -1.72
N GLN A 83 -15.90 -6.39 -1.59
CA GLN A 83 -16.20 -7.16 -0.38
C GLN A 83 -15.28 -6.76 0.78
N LEU A 84 -14.04 -6.38 0.50
CA LEU A 84 -13.13 -5.86 1.51
C LEU A 84 -13.54 -4.45 1.93
N GLN A 85 -13.91 -3.58 0.98
CA GLN A 85 -14.35 -2.21 1.28
C GLN A 85 -15.52 -2.18 2.26
N THR A 86 -16.47 -3.12 2.20
CA THR A 86 -17.59 -3.19 3.14
C THR A 86 -17.18 -3.58 4.56
N GLN A 87 -15.97 -4.12 4.74
CA GLN A 87 -15.41 -4.52 6.03
C GLN A 87 -14.42 -3.49 6.58
N VAL A 88 -14.00 -2.50 5.78
CA VAL A 88 -13.04 -1.47 6.20
C VAL A 88 -13.65 -0.61 7.30
N GLN A 89 -12.92 -0.50 8.40
CA GLN A 89 -13.16 0.42 9.51
C GLN A 89 -11.82 1.09 9.83
N LEU A 90 -11.62 2.30 9.30
CA LEU A 90 -10.38 3.04 9.51
C LEU A 90 -10.31 3.53 10.96
N ASP A 91 -9.15 3.42 11.60
CA ASP A 91 -8.90 4.10 12.86
C ASP A 91 -8.55 5.58 12.59
N PRO A 92 -9.44 6.55 12.90
CA PRO A 92 -9.18 7.96 12.64
C PRO A 92 -8.01 8.54 13.44
N ALA A 93 -7.55 7.86 14.50
CA ALA A 93 -6.37 8.27 15.26
C ALA A 93 -5.07 8.06 14.46
N GLU A 94 -5.05 7.09 13.53
CA GLU A 94 -3.86 6.71 12.76
C GLU A 94 -4.02 6.95 11.26
N VAL A 95 -5.19 6.62 10.70
CA VAL A 95 -5.49 6.60 9.26
C VAL A 95 -6.81 7.32 8.97
N GLN A 96 -6.71 8.40 8.19
CA GLN A 96 -7.86 9.23 7.82
C GLN A 96 -8.44 8.87 6.44
N ALA A 97 -7.71 8.11 5.62
CA ALA A 97 -8.11 7.76 4.27
C ALA A 97 -7.44 6.48 3.78
N CYS A 98 -8.17 5.72 2.95
CA CYS A 98 -7.65 4.59 2.19
C CYS A 98 -8.08 4.68 0.72
N ALA A 99 -7.38 3.97 -0.16
CA ALA A 99 -7.73 3.88 -1.56
C ALA A 99 -7.33 2.52 -2.13
N TRP A 100 -8.14 2.01 -3.05
CA TRP A 100 -7.80 0.85 -3.86
C TRP A 100 -7.20 1.32 -5.18
N LEU A 101 -6.00 0.86 -5.50
CA LEU A 101 -5.31 1.21 -6.75
C LEU A 101 -5.39 0.04 -7.74
N SER A 102 -5.74 0.31 -9.00
CA SER A 102 -5.61 -0.69 -10.07
C SER A 102 -4.16 -0.79 -10.55
N THR A 103 -3.85 -1.86 -11.28
CA THR A 103 -2.57 -1.98 -11.99
C THR A 103 -2.31 -0.76 -12.87
N ASP A 104 -3.29 -0.36 -13.70
CA ASP A 104 -3.18 0.80 -14.59
C ASP A 104 -2.87 2.09 -13.81
N MET A 105 -3.49 2.29 -12.63
CA MET A 105 -3.21 3.44 -11.77
C MET A 105 -1.79 3.42 -11.21
N VAL A 106 -1.30 2.24 -10.83
CA VAL A 106 0.09 2.10 -10.34
C VAL A 106 1.09 2.29 -11.48
N GLU A 107 0.77 1.87 -12.70
CA GLU A 107 1.57 2.18 -13.89
C GLU A 107 1.60 3.69 -14.18
N GLU A 108 0.45 4.37 -14.07
CA GLU A 108 0.34 5.82 -14.18
C GLU A 108 1.27 6.52 -13.17
N LEU A 109 1.21 6.09 -11.90
CA LEU A 109 2.07 6.59 -10.82
C LEU A 109 3.56 6.36 -11.12
N CYS A 110 3.93 5.12 -11.48
CA CYS A 110 5.32 4.74 -11.70
C CYS A 110 5.94 5.45 -12.92
N THR A 111 5.13 5.78 -13.93
CA THR A 111 5.60 6.47 -15.15
C THR A 111 5.49 7.98 -15.07
N GLY A 112 4.75 8.52 -14.09
CA GLY A 112 4.52 9.96 -13.92
C GLY A 112 3.71 10.59 -15.07
N ARG A 113 3.10 9.79 -15.94
CA ARG A 113 2.23 10.25 -17.03
C ARG A 113 0.84 10.38 -16.45
N SER A 114 0.23 11.56 -16.42
CA SER A 114 -1.18 11.67 -16.04
C SER A 114 -1.99 11.94 -17.29
N ASP A 115 -2.76 10.95 -17.72
CA ASP A 115 -3.61 11.04 -18.91
C ASP A 115 -4.93 11.74 -18.55
N GLY A 116 -4.82 12.96 -18.00
CA GLY A 116 -5.82 14.03 -17.99
C GLY A 116 -7.18 13.83 -17.31
N ASP A 117 -7.68 12.61 -17.12
CA ASP A 117 -9.07 12.36 -16.75
C ASP A 117 -9.24 11.11 -15.89
N SER A 118 -8.81 11.21 -14.64
CA SER A 118 -8.99 10.09 -13.74
C SER A 118 -9.58 10.54 -12.40
N ASN A 119 -10.91 10.64 -12.38
CA ASN A 119 -11.71 10.72 -11.16
C ASN A 119 -11.63 9.41 -10.38
N HIS A 120 -10.54 9.19 -9.66
CA HIS A 120 -10.40 8.02 -8.81
C HIS A 120 -11.13 8.20 -7.48
N ILE A 121 -11.51 7.08 -6.86
CA ILE A 121 -12.24 7.08 -5.59
C ILE A 121 -11.27 6.67 -4.48
N LYS A 122 -11.10 7.56 -3.50
CA LYS A 122 -10.60 7.20 -2.17
C LYS A 122 -11.78 7.12 -1.20
N PHE A 123 -11.56 6.46 -0.09
CA PHE A 123 -12.50 6.33 1.00
C PHE A 123 -11.89 7.02 2.21
N ILE A 124 -12.60 7.97 2.81
CA ILE A 124 -12.14 8.70 4.00
C ILE A 124 -12.94 8.25 5.21
N SER A 125 -12.33 8.28 6.40
CA SER A 125 -13.01 7.97 7.65
C SER A 125 -14.19 8.92 7.84
N ASP A 126 -15.37 8.41 8.12
CA ASP A 126 -16.50 9.25 8.51
C ASP A 126 -16.18 9.95 9.84
N SER A 127 -16.59 11.21 9.96
CA SER A 127 -16.62 11.99 11.20
C SER A 127 -17.31 11.28 12.38
N SER A 128 -18.19 10.32 12.11
CA SER A 128 -18.85 9.49 13.12
C SER A 128 -18.08 8.22 13.53
N GLY A 129 -16.98 7.90 12.84
CA GLY A 129 -16.17 6.68 13.07
C GLY A 129 -16.80 5.37 12.59
N ASN A 130 -18.06 5.38 12.14
CA ASN A 130 -18.82 4.15 11.82
C ASN A 130 -18.73 3.69 10.36
N GLY A 131 -17.83 4.25 9.55
CA GLY A 131 -17.65 3.81 8.18
C GLY A 131 -16.76 4.72 7.35
N THR A 132 -16.82 4.53 6.03
CA THR A 132 -16.05 5.32 5.08
C THR A 132 -16.94 6.02 4.06
N ILE A 133 -16.65 7.28 3.75
CA ILE A 133 -17.34 8.04 2.70
C ILE A 133 -16.45 8.15 1.45
N PRO A 134 -17.02 8.01 0.23
CA PRO A 134 -16.26 8.16 -1.00
C PRO A 134 -15.85 9.61 -1.22
N ALA A 135 -14.61 9.82 -1.65
CA ALA A 135 -14.06 11.13 -2.01
C ALA A 135 -13.21 11.01 -3.28
N LYS A 136 -13.06 12.13 -3.99
CA LYS A 136 -12.21 12.19 -5.20
C LYS A 136 -10.74 12.08 -4.80
N LEU A 137 -10.02 11.19 -5.48
CA LEU A 137 -8.58 11.02 -5.40
C LEU A 137 -7.95 11.57 -6.67
N ASP A 138 -6.99 12.47 -6.50
CA ASP A 138 -6.15 12.99 -7.56
C ASP A 138 -4.82 12.24 -7.52
N ILE A 139 -4.67 11.25 -8.39
CA ILE A 139 -3.48 10.39 -8.43
C ILE A 139 -2.21 11.19 -8.78
N SER A 140 -2.34 12.25 -9.59
CA SER A 140 -1.21 13.12 -9.94
C SER A 140 -0.57 13.81 -8.73
N LYS A 141 -1.34 13.97 -7.64
CA LYS A 141 -0.90 14.55 -6.37
C LYS A 141 -0.41 13.52 -5.36
N MET A 142 -0.67 12.23 -5.58
CA MET A 142 -0.12 11.18 -4.72
C MET A 142 1.40 11.13 -4.85
N PHE A 143 2.08 11.04 -3.71
CA PHE A 143 3.54 10.94 -3.60
C PHE A 143 4.31 12.06 -4.31
N THR A 144 3.70 13.24 -4.55
CA THR A 144 4.24 14.37 -5.33
C THR A 144 4.82 13.91 -6.68
N SER A 145 4.10 14.09 -7.79
CA SER A 145 4.53 13.65 -9.14
C SER A 145 6.01 13.92 -9.51
N LEU A 146 6.63 14.97 -8.94
CA LEU A 146 8.06 15.25 -9.04
C LEU A 146 8.97 14.09 -8.61
N LEU A 147 8.59 13.32 -7.58
CA LEU A 147 9.38 12.20 -7.08
C LEU A 147 9.38 10.99 -8.03
N TRP A 148 8.42 10.89 -8.95
CA TRP A 148 8.35 9.78 -9.92
C TRP A 148 9.01 10.12 -11.26
N LYS A 149 9.06 11.40 -11.63
CA LYS A 149 9.54 11.86 -12.95
C LYS A 149 11.02 11.60 -13.22
N CYS A 150 11.85 11.46 -12.18
CA CYS A 150 13.29 11.34 -12.35
C CYS A 150 13.78 9.88 -12.46
N GLY A 151 12.88 8.88 -12.38
CA GLY A 151 13.24 7.45 -12.41
C GLY A 151 13.95 6.95 -11.14
N TYR A 152 14.16 7.81 -10.15
CA TYR A 152 14.72 7.46 -8.85
C TYR A 152 13.62 7.15 -7.83
N ILE A 153 13.92 6.26 -6.90
CA ILE A 153 13.03 5.87 -5.79
C ILE A 153 13.46 6.68 -4.56
N TYR A 154 12.58 7.55 -4.08
CA TYR A 154 12.85 8.43 -2.94
C TYR A 154 12.11 8.02 -1.66
N SER A 155 11.15 7.11 -1.76
CA SER A 155 10.39 6.61 -0.61
C SER A 155 10.12 5.11 -0.72
N GLY A 156 9.94 4.47 0.43
CA GLY A 156 9.62 3.05 0.49
C GLY A 156 8.29 2.72 -0.19
N SER A 157 7.29 3.60 -0.14
CA SER A 157 6.02 3.39 -0.84
C SER A 157 6.19 3.36 -2.36
N GLN A 158 7.10 4.19 -2.91
CA GLN A 158 7.44 4.11 -4.33
C GLN A 158 8.07 2.77 -4.68
N LEU A 159 9.05 2.32 -3.88
CA LEU A 159 9.70 1.02 -4.07
C LEU A 159 8.68 -0.12 -4.03
N ALA A 160 7.81 -0.12 -3.03
CA ALA A 160 6.80 -1.16 -2.84
C ALA A 160 5.87 -1.25 -4.05
N LEU A 161 5.34 -0.11 -4.53
CA LEU A 161 4.46 -0.09 -5.71
C LEU A 161 5.16 -0.53 -6.99
N THR A 162 6.41 -0.11 -7.22
CA THR A 162 7.21 -0.58 -8.37
C THR A 162 7.45 -2.08 -8.31
N ARG A 163 7.82 -2.62 -7.15
CA ARG A 163 8.04 -4.06 -6.96
C ARG A 163 6.76 -4.88 -7.10
N TRP A 164 5.64 -4.37 -6.60
CA TRP A 164 4.33 -4.97 -6.78
C TRP A 164 3.97 -5.06 -8.27
N LEU A 165 4.20 -3.99 -9.03
CA LEU A 165 3.95 -3.97 -10.47
C LEU A 165 4.82 -4.99 -11.23
N ASP A 166 6.12 -5.07 -10.91
CA ASP A 166 7.03 -6.07 -11.48
C ASP A 166 6.56 -7.51 -11.21
N LEU A 167 6.08 -7.77 -9.98
CA LEU A 167 5.55 -9.07 -9.58
C LEU A 167 4.31 -9.43 -10.41
N HIS A 168 3.38 -8.48 -10.57
CA HIS A 168 2.16 -8.68 -11.37
C HIS A 168 2.47 -8.96 -12.84
N LYS A 169 3.38 -8.20 -13.46
CA LYS A 169 3.79 -8.44 -14.86
C LYS A 169 4.37 -9.84 -15.06
N LYS A 170 5.19 -10.33 -14.12
CA LYS A 170 5.74 -11.69 -14.17
C LYS A 170 4.67 -12.77 -14.05
N LEU A 171 3.64 -12.54 -13.23
CA LEU A 171 2.52 -13.48 -13.07
C LEU A 171 1.66 -13.55 -14.34
N ASP A 172 1.38 -12.40 -14.96
CA ASP A 172 0.61 -12.34 -16.22
C ASP A 172 1.35 -13.04 -17.36
N ILE A 173 2.67 -12.82 -17.50
CA ILE A 173 3.50 -13.51 -18.50
C ILE A 173 3.46 -15.04 -18.30
N LYS A 174 3.57 -15.52 -17.05
CA LYS A 174 3.50 -16.95 -16.75
C LYS A 174 2.15 -17.55 -17.10
N LEU A 175 1.05 -16.82 -16.89
CA LEU A 175 -0.29 -17.27 -17.23
C LEU A 175 -0.50 -17.31 -18.76
N SER A 176 0.00 -16.31 -19.50
CA SER A 176 -0.06 -16.29 -20.96
C SER A 176 0.81 -17.35 -21.63
N SER A 177 1.91 -17.79 -20.99
CA SER A 177 2.80 -18.86 -21.51
C SER A 177 2.29 -20.29 -21.29
N LYS A 178 1.17 -20.46 -20.56
CA LYS A 178 0.56 -21.77 -20.25
C LYS A 178 -0.69 -22.07 -21.07
N ILE A 179 -1.00 -21.24 -22.07
CA ILE A 179 -2.08 -21.40 -23.04
C ILE A 179 -1.44 -21.68 -24.40
#